data_AF-A0A135VI82-F1
#
_entry.id   AF-A0A135VI82-F1
#
_cell.length_a   1.000
_cell.length_b   1.000
_cell.length_c   1.000
_cell.angle_alpha   90.00
_cell.angle_beta   90.00
_cell.angle_gamma   90.00
#
_symmetry.space_group_name_H-M   'P 1'
#
loop_
_entity.id
_entity.type
_entity.pdbx_description
1 polymer ?
#
loop_
_entity_poly.entity_id
_entity_poly.type
_entity_poly.pdbx_seq_one_letter_code
_entity_poly.pdbx_strand_id
1 'polypeptide(L)'
;MGLDSSVVERTSGIGSRIVRGCPCLKEFGREKVCLNNDDVMPITTITIDPVFFGNATSIEDLTELRSNSESMCYCLVFLDNDKEHTYCVSQGQLVKINGRPVKASEIQAALQFVSASEQAGDGVICSSCLYKYLITLGDTFEELLTDDERAELISSYLKRVTAQMAADLIGAAEHSDGQDSEILDDLISARIKELLDLRSEWTGVIHDLRSNGAESRIVSLVERNRLLTRLEGVFLFQVSTLRESQDAQISLGLLRFMIDVAERVVRIVEDIREMTRDLQETGQLPNEIGTLLQKHSVSRSKNVQWFKNLVRMLNQIETRTSQKSL
;
A
#
# COMPACT_ATOMS: atom_id res chain seq x y z
N MET A 1 6.39 -19.78 19.37
CA MET A 1 6.07 -18.54 20.10
C MET A 1 5.66 -17.53 19.05
N GLY A 2 4.35 -17.34 18.88
CA GLY A 2 3.78 -16.47 17.85
C GLY A 2 3.85 -15.02 18.30
N LEU A 3 4.30 -14.14 17.39
CA LEU A 3 4.20 -12.70 17.56
C LEU A 3 2.89 -12.26 16.91
N ASP A 4 2.02 -11.70 17.74
CA ASP A 4 0.72 -11.15 17.36
C ASP A 4 0.87 -10.04 16.32
N SER A 5 -0.01 -10.10 15.32
CA SER A 5 -0.12 -9.14 14.20
C SER A 5 -1.12 -8.02 14.52
N SER A 6 -1.19 -7.59 15.78
CA SER A 6 -2.12 -6.56 16.26
C SER A 6 -1.45 -5.18 16.34
N VAL A 7 -1.23 -4.52 15.19
CA VAL A 7 -0.88 -3.07 15.15
C VAL A 7 -2.02 -2.21 14.58
N VAL A 8 -3.17 -2.82 14.28
CA VAL A 8 -4.42 -2.09 14.10
C VAL A 8 -5.45 -2.67 15.06
N GLU A 9 -5.28 -2.37 16.35
CA GLU A 9 -6.38 -2.52 17.29
C GLU A 9 -7.54 -1.63 16.84
N ARG A 10 -8.67 -2.29 16.60
CA ARG A 10 -9.99 -1.70 16.44
C ARG A 10 -10.41 -1.10 17.78
N THR A 11 -9.92 0.08 18.12
CA THR A 11 -10.62 0.95 19.07
C THR A 11 -11.66 1.74 18.30
N SER A 12 -12.87 1.16 18.26
CA SER A 12 -14.11 1.84 17.87
C SER A 12 -14.48 2.87 18.95
N GLY A 13 -13.66 3.91 19.08
CA GLY A 13 -13.90 5.05 19.96
C GLY A 13 -13.63 6.33 19.18
N ILE A 14 -14.66 7.15 19.01
CA ILE A 14 -14.56 8.52 18.49
C ILE A 14 -13.86 9.32 19.60
N GLY A 15 -12.53 9.33 19.59
CA GLY A 15 -11.69 9.99 20.57
C GLY A 15 -10.34 10.31 19.96
N SER A 16 -9.71 11.39 20.41
CA SER A 16 -8.40 11.83 19.95
C SER A 16 -7.36 10.71 20.06
N ARG A 17 -6.48 10.59 19.07
CA ARG A 17 -5.53 9.47 18.97
C ARG A 17 -4.10 9.96 18.75
N ILE A 18 -3.15 9.40 19.50
CA ILE A 18 -1.73 9.60 19.26
C ILE A 18 -1.23 8.52 18.30
N VAL A 19 -0.51 8.94 17.27
CA VAL A 19 -0.04 8.07 16.19
C VAL A 19 1.44 8.29 15.92
N ARG A 20 2.10 7.22 15.46
CA ARG A 20 3.49 7.25 14.99
C ARG A 20 3.55 7.87 13.61
N GLY A 21 4.58 8.68 13.36
CA GLY A 21 4.82 9.34 12.09
C GLY A 21 4.41 10.82 12.14
N CYS A 22 5.39 11.70 11.91
CA CYS A 22 5.18 13.14 11.86
C CYS A 22 5.51 13.64 10.44
N PRO A 23 4.57 14.25 9.71
CA PRO A 23 4.84 14.68 8.32
C PRO A 23 5.91 15.76 8.21
N CYS A 24 6.21 16.47 9.29
CA CYS A 24 7.23 17.52 9.32
C CYS A 24 8.66 16.96 9.46
N LEU A 25 8.85 15.70 9.83
CA LEU A 25 10.18 15.11 9.98
C LEU A 25 10.80 14.84 8.60
N LYS A 26 12.00 15.36 8.36
CA LYS A 26 12.85 15.03 7.20
C LYS A 26 14.22 14.55 7.66
N GLU A 27 14.76 13.61 6.89
CA GLU A 27 16.09 13.05 7.10
C GLU A 27 16.96 13.36 5.89
N PHE A 28 18.12 13.97 6.13
CA PHE A 28 19.13 14.34 5.15
C PHE A 28 20.44 13.65 5.52
N GLY A 29 20.58 12.39 5.13
CA GLY A 29 21.72 11.56 5.54
C GLY A 29 21.73 11.33 7.05
N ARG A 30 22.65 11.96 7.78
CA ARG A 30 22.75 11.85 9.25
C ARG A 30 21.99 12.95 9.99
N GLU A 31 21.57 13.99 9.29
CA GLU A 31 20.89 15.14 9.89
C GLU A 31 19.38 14.93 9.84
N LYS A 32 18.69 15.31 10.91
CA LYS A 32 17.24 15.27 11.00
C LYS A 32 16.71 16.66 11.28
N VAL A 33 15.70 17.07 10.52
CA VAL A 33 15.09 18.39 10.65
C VAL A 33 13.57 18.28 10.74
N CYS A 34 12.97 19.18 11.52
CA CYS A 34 11.55 19.45 11.50
C CYS A 34 11.29 20.58 10.50
N LEU A 35 10.30 20.40 9.62
CA LEU A 35 9.83 21.39 8.65
C LEU A 35 8.39 21.85 8.95
N ASN A 36 8.05 22.05 10.23
CA ASN A 36 6.71 22.50 10.58
C ASN A 36 6.50 23.92 10.06
N ASN A 37 5.46 24.15 9.27
CA ASN A 37 5.17 25.45 8.65
C ASN A 37 6.32 26.03 7.81
N ASP A 38 7.08 25.17 7.13
CA ASP A 38 8.28 25.53 6.35
C ASP A 38 9.44 26.12 7.16
N ASP A 39 9.32 26.15 8.49
CA ASP A 39 10.42 26.49 9.39
C ASP A 39 11.37 25.30 9.51
N VAL A 40 12.65 25.50 9.20
CA VAL A 40 13.68 24.46 9.27
C VAL A 40 14.32 24.47 10.67
N MET A 41 14.05 23.43 11.46
CA MET A 41 14.63 23.27 12.79
C MET A 41 15.40 21.96 12.91
N PRO A 42 16.70 21.97 13.22
CA PRO A 42 17.46 20.77 13.54
C PRO A 42 16.89 20.06 14.77
N ILE A 43 16.70 18.75 14.69
CA ILE A 43 16.12 17.97 15.78
C ILE A 43 16.89 16.69 16.08
N THR A 44 16.82 16.27 17.33
CA THR A 44 17.20 14.94 17.81
C THR A 44 15.94 14.12 18.01
N THR A 45 15.84 12.99 17.30
CA THR A 45 14.68 12.10 17.38
C THR A 45 14.84 11.08 18.51
N ILE A 46 13.80 10.87 19.30
CA ILE A 46 13.69 9.77 20.26
C ILE A 46 12.44 8.98 19.92
N THR A 47 12.56 7.67 19.80
CA THR A 47 11.42 6.80 19.55
C THR A 47 10.71 6.49 20.86
N ILE A 48 9.47 6.95 21.00
CA ILE A 48 8.62 6.67 22.18
C ILE A 48 7.39 5.89 21.73
N ASP A 49 6.95 4.93 22.53
CA ASP A 49 5.71 4.22 22.27
C ASP A 49 4.49 5.11 22.54
N PRO A 50 3.52 5.23 21.61
CA PRO A 50 2.28 5.99 21.83
C PRO A 50 1.53 5.62 23.10
N VAL A 51 1.64 4.37 23.57
CA VAL A 51 1.01 3.89 24.82
C VAL A 51 1.47 4.71 26.04
N PHE A 52 2.69 5.25 26.02
CA PHE A 52 3.20 6.14 27.07
C PHE A 52 2.29 7.36 27.29
N PHE A 53 1.61 7.80 26.23
CA PHE A 53 0.71 8.96 26.25
C PHE A 53 -0.77 8.54 26.29
N GLY A 54 -1.09 7.28 26.61
CA GLY A 54 -2.43 6.70 26.47
C GLY A 54 -3.55 7.39 27.27
N ASN A 55 -3.21 8.24 28.24
CA ASN A 55 -4.17 9.03 29.02
C ASN A 55 -4.43 10.43 28.43
N ALA A 56 -3.67 10.86 27.42
CA ALA A 56 -3.85 12.17 26.81
C ALA A 56 -5.05 12.16 25.86
N THR A 57 -6.08 12.92 26.21
CA THR A 57 -7.33 13.08 25.45
C THR A 57 -7.50 14.48 24.87
N SER A 58 -6.60 15.39 25.23
CA SER A 58 -6.60 16.78 24.81
C SER A 58 -5.18 17.30 24.61
N ILE A 59 -5.04 18.45 23.95
CA ILE A 59 -3.75 19.13 23.81
C ILE A 59 -3.23 19.66 25.15
N GLU A 60 -4.14 20.00 26.07
CA GLU A 60 -3.82 20.43 27.41
C GLU A 60 -3.08 19.31 28.16
N ASP A 61 -3.53 18.05 28.05
CA ASP A 61 -2.88 16.88 28.64
C ASP A 61 -1.46 16.67 28.08
N LEU A 62 -1.25 17.00 26.81
CA LEU A 62 0.08 16.91 26.18
C LEU A 62 1.04 17.97 26.67
N THR A 63 0.54 19.08 27.22
CA THR A 63 1.39 20.21 27.62
C THR A 63 2.31 19.85 28.78
N GLU A 64 1.84 18.97 29.67
CA GLU A 64 2.65 18.42 30.77
C GLU A 64 3.69 17.39 30.29
N LEU A 65 3.49 16.83 29.10
CA LEU A 65 4.33 15.78 28.51
C LEU A 65 5.23 16.32 27.38
N ARG A 66 5.27 17.64 27.18
CA ARG A 66 6.16 18.28 26.21
C ARG A 66 7.62 18.10 26.60
N SER A 67 8.47 18.08 25.58
CA SER A 67 9.90 18.12 25.80
C SER A 67 10.33 19.47 26.37
N ASN A 68 11.22 19.45 27.37
CA ASN A 68 11.89 20.65 27.87
C ASN A 68 12.95 21.20 26.89
N SER A 69 13.25 20.45 25.82
CA SER A 69 14.16 20.85 24.75
C SER A 69 13.39 21.05 23.44
N GLU A 70 13.55 22.23 22.83
CA GLU A 70 12.95 22.60 21.55
C GLU A 70 13.45 21.71 20.39
N SER A 71 14.67 21.18 20.51
CA SER A 71 15.27 20.33 19.48
C SER A 71 14.90 18.85 19.62
N MET A 72 14.15 18.42 20.64
CA MET A 72 13.74 17.02 20.74
C MET A 72 12.41 16.75 20.03
N CYS A 73 12.38 15.64 19.29
CA CYS A 73 11.21 15.18 18.56
C CYS A 73 10.90 13.71 18.91
N TYR A 74 9.69 13.45 19.39
CA TYR A 74 9.20 12.10 19.70
C TYR A 74 8.72 11.32 18.45
N CYS A 75 8.67 11.99 17.29
CA CYS A 75 8.13 11.44 16.05
C CYS A 75 6.66 10.99 16.15
N LEU A 76 5.91 11.60 17.09
CA LEU A 76 4.49 11.35 17.33
C LEU A 76 3.66 12.61 17.05
N VAL A 77 2.46 12.40 16.54
CA VAL A 77 1.44 13.44 16.40
C VAL A 77 0.16 13.05 17.13
N PHE A 78 -0.53 14.05 17.66
CA PHE A 78 -1.84 13.94 18.28
C PHE A 78 -2.90 14.39 17.29
N LEU A 79 -3.91 13.55 17.11
CA LEU A 79 -5.03 13.77 16.22
C LEU A 79 -6.22 14.23 17.05
N ASP A 80 -6.50 15.53 17.03
CA ASP A 80 -7.70 16.10 17.62
C ASP A 80 -8.85 15.95 16.62
N ASN A 81 -9.63 14.89 16.77
CA ASN A 81 -10.75 14.58 15.87
C ASN A 81 -11.91 15.56 16.04
N ASP A 82 -12.04 16.20 17.21
CA ASP A 82 -13.14 17.14 17.49
C ASP A 82 -12.88 18.50 16.84
N LYS A 83 -11.64 18.98 16.90
CA LYS A 83 -11.21 20.24 16.26
C LYS A 83 -10.67 20.06 14.85
N GLU A 84 -10.61 18.83 14.35
CA GLU A 84 -10.04 18.44 13.07
C GLU A 84 -8.58 18.91 12.88
N HIS A 85 -7.78 18.94 13.95
CA HIS A 85 -6.41 19.47 13.92
C HIS A 85 -5.38 18.41 14.32
N THR A 86 -4.19 18.54 13.77
CA THR A 86 -3.03 17.71 14.11
C THR A 86 -2.02 18.51 14.92
N TYR A 87 -1.53 17.95 16.03
CA TYR A 87 -0.54 18.60 16.89
C TYR A 87 0.72 17.75 17.05
N CYS A 88 1.88 18.38 17.10
CA CYS A 88 3.14 17.73 17.42
C CYS A 88 3.14 17.36 18.92
N VAL A 89 3.32 16.09 19.27
CA VAL A 89 3.32 15.67 20.69
C VAL A 89 4.49 16.29 21.46
N SER A 90 5.68 16.32 20.85
CA SER A 90 6.91 16.79 21.53
C SER A 90 6.89 18.27 21.90
N GLN A 91 6.23 19.10 21.09
CA GLN A 91 6.22 20.55 21.25
C GLN A 91 4.83 21.13 21.55
N GLY A 92 3.77 20.32 21.41
CA GLY A 92 2.36 20.72 21.49
C GLY A 92 1.98 21.85 20.53
N GLN A 93 2.67 21.94 19.40
CA GLN A 93 2.41 22.93 18.36
C GLN A 93 1.45 22.38 17.32
N LEU A 94 0.61 23.25 16.77
CA LEU A 94 -0.25 22.91 15.63
C LEU A 94 0.64 22.59 14.42
N VAL A 95 0.40 21.43 13.80
CA VAL A 95 1.11 21.01 12.61
C VAL A 95 0.55 21.76 11.41
N LYS A 96 1.43 22.44 10.69
CA LYS A 96 1.11 23.19 9.49
C LYS A 96 2.08 22.85 8.37
N ILE A 97 1.61 22.96 7.13
CA ILE A 97 2.42 22.92 5.92
C ILE A 97 2.01 24.14 5.09
N ASN A 98 2.97 24.97 4.69
CA ASN A 98 2.69 26.19 3.92
C ASN A 98 1.56 27.06 4.49
N GLY A 99 1.63 27.36 5.80
CA GLY A 99 0.64 28.17 6.51
C GLY A 99 -0.68 27.47 6.85
N ARG A 100 -0.96 26.30 6.25
CA ARG A 100 -2.26 25.61 6.39
C ARG A 100 -2.20 24.53 7.46
N PRO A 101 -3.20 24.45 8.35
CA PRO A 101 -3.27 23.41 9.39
C PRO A 101 -3.53 22.04 8.77
N VAL A 102 -2.76 21.03 9.18
CA VAL A 102 -2.96 19.66 8.72
C VAL A 102 -4.12 19.02 9.49
N LYS A 103 -5.12 18.51 8.76
CA LYS A 103 -6.31 17.92 9.38
C LYS A 103 -6.04 16.53 9.96
N ALA A 104 -6.69 16.23 11.08
CA ALA A 104 -6.60 14.91 11.72
C ALA A 104 -7.08 13.78 10.79
N SER A 105 -8.17 14.04 10.04
CA SER A 105 -8.75 13.13 9.04
C SER A 105 -7.78 12.81 7.90
N GLU A 106 -7.02 13.81 7.44
CA GLU A 106 -6.01 13.64 6.38
C GLU A 106 -4.82 12.81 6.83
N ILE A 107 -4.35 12.99 8.07
CA ILE A 107 -3.31 12.14 8.64
C ILE A 107 -3.80 10.70 8.75
N GLN A 108 -5.04 10.47 9.19
CA GLN A 108 -5.59 9.11 9.25
C GLN A 108 -5.66 8.45 7.86
N ALA A 109 -6.12 9.20 6.85
CA ALA A 109 -6.14 8.72 5.47
C ALA A 109 -4.72 8.42 4.96
N ALA A 110 -3.76 9.31 5.22
CA ALA A 110 -2.36 9.15 4.87
C ALA A 110 -1.74 7.92 5.56
N LEU A 111 -2.00 7.71 6.85
CA LEU A 111 -1.51 6.54 7.60
C LEU A 111 -2.07 5.25 7.03
N GLN A 112 -3.39 5.18 6.79
CA GLN A 112 -4.01 4.00 6.18
C GLN A 112 -3.41 3.69 4.81
N PHE A 113 -3.10 4.73 4.05
CA PHE A 113 -2.50 4.62 2.72
C PHE A 113 -1.05 4.15 2.79
N VAL A 114 -0.21 4.81 3.60
CA VAL A 114 1.22 4.49 3.72
C VAL A 114 1.41 3.10 4.32
N SER A 115 0.68 2.74 5.38
CA SER A 115 0.75 1.40 5.97
C SER A 115 0.25 0.29 5.05
N ALA A 116 -0.61 0.59 4.07
CA ALA A 116 -1.01 -0.37 3.04
C ALA A 116 0.09 -0.57 1.97
N SER A 117 0.93 0.45 1.76
CA SER A 117 1.99 0.48 0.75
C SER A 117 3.35 0.02 1.27
N GLU A 118 3.66 0.26 2.54
CA GLU A 118 4.92 -0.10 3.18
C GLU A 118 4.67 -1.23 4.18
N GLN A 119 5.20 -2.42 3.91
CA GLN A 119 5.36 -3.44 4.95
C GLN A 119 6.54 -3.05 5.85
N ALA A 120 6.38 -1.98 6.64
CA ALA A 120 7.38 -1.57 7.61
C ALA A 120 7.49 -2.67 8.69
N GLY A 121 8.58 -3.44 8.66
CA GLY A 121 8.83 -4.56 9.57
C GLY A 121 8.98 -4.17 11.05
N ASP A 122 9.01 -2.87 11.35
CA ASP A 122 9.16 -2.27 12.67
C ASP A 122 7.97 -1.36 13.07
N GLY A 123 6.95 -1.23 12.21
CA GLY A 123 5.80 -0.34 12.45
C GLY A 123 6.17 1.15 12.43
N VAL A 124 7.35 1.52 11.94
CA VAL A 124 7.75 2.93 11.76
C VAL A 124 7.26 3.41 10.40
N ILE A 125 6.28 4.31 10.43
CA ILE A 125 5.69 4.87 9.21
C ILE A 125 6.64 5.94 8.65
N CYS A 126 6.96 5.85 7.35
CA CYS A 126 7.84 6.79 6.69
C CYS A 126 7.25 8.21 6.70
N SER A 127 7.91 9.10 7.44
CA SER A 127 7.49 10.51 7.58
C SER A 127 7.52 11.26 6.24
N SER A 128 8.44 10.89 5.36
CA SER A 128 8.50 11.45 4.00
C SER A 128 7.33 11.01 3.12
N CYS A 129 6.84 9.77 3.29
CA CYS A 129 5.66 9.27 2.58
C CYS A 129 4.37 9.93 3.08
N LEU A 130 4.23 10.16 4.39
CA LEU A 130 3.10 10.92 4.94
C LEU A 130 3.05 12.33 4.38
N TYR A 131 4.18 13.05 4.37
CA TYR A 131 4.23 14.38 3.77
C TYR A 131 3.86 14.37 2.29
N LYS A 132 4.44 13.45 1.50
CA LYS A 132 4.15 13.32 0.06
C LYS A 132 2.68 13.03 -0.19
N TYR A 133 2.04 12.19 0.63
CA TYR A 133 0.61 11.95 0.54
C TYR A 133 -0.18 13.24 0.79
N LEU A 134 0.11 13.96 1.88
CA LEU A 134 -0.62 15.17 2.24
C LEU A 134 -0.55 16.23 1.14
N ILE A 135 0.63 16.50 0.60
CA ILE A 135 0.76 17.53 -0.45
C ILE A 135 0.11 17.11 -1.77
N THR A 136 0.05 15.80 -2.07
CA THR A 136 -0.40 15.29 -3.38
C THR A 136 -1.90 14.99 -3.39
N LEU A 137 -2.41 14.46 -2.28
CA LEU A 137 -3.75 13.91 -2.16
C LEU A 137 -4.56 14.54 -1.03
N GLY A 138 -3.97 15.36 -0.16
CA GLY A 138 -4.69 16.06 0.91
C GLY A 138 -5.57 17.17 0.35
N ASP A 139 -6.81 17.22 0.80
CA ASP A 139 -7.81 18.21 0.38
C ASP A 139 -7.40 19.63 0.83
N THR A 140 -6.71 19.75 1.98
CA THR A 140 -6.17 21.02 2.50
C THR A 140 -5.17 21.67 1.56
N PHE A 141 -4.44 20.85 0.78
CA PHE A 141 -3.32 21.26 -0.06
C PHE A 141 -3.67 21.30 -1.54
N GLU A 142 -4.96 21.19 -1.87
CA GLU A 142 -5.45 21.04 -3.22
C GLU A 142 -5.01 22.20 -4.15
N GLU A 143 -4.95 23.43 -3.65
CA GLU A 143 -4.60 24.61 -4.43
C GLU A 143 -3.08 24.81 -4.61
N LEU A 144 -2.25 24.00 -3.95
CA LEU A 144 -0.79 24.18 -3.99
C LEU A 144 -0.14 23.61 -5.25
N LEU A 145 -0.84 22.72 -5.95
CA LEU A 145 -0.35 22.05 -7.14
C LEU A 145 -1.31 22.31 -8.29
N THR A 146 -0.74 22.66 -9.44
CA THR A 146 -1.47 22.57 -10.72
C THR A 146 -1.90 21.13 -10.98
N ASP A 147 -2.93 20.95 -11.82
CA ASP A 147 -3.40 19.59 -12.16
C ASP A 147 -2.29 18.75 -12.82
N ASP A 148 -1.37 19.39 -13.56
CA ASP A 148 -0.21 18.74 -14.17
C ASP A 148 0.83 18.30 -13.13
N GLU A 149 1.23 19.18 -12.21
CA GLU A 149 2.16 18.84 -11.11
C GLU A 149 1.58 17.73 -10.21
N ARG A 150 0.27 17.76 -9.97
CA ARG A 150 -0.42 16.72 -9.21
C ARG A 150 -0.42 15.40 -9.96
N ALA A 151 -0.73 15.40 -11.26
CA ALA A 151 -0.73 14.20 -12.09
C ALA A 151 0.68 13.58 -12.15
N GLU A 152 1.72 14.41 -12.25
CA GLU A 152 3.11 13.97 -12.22
C GLU A 152 3.50 13.33 -10.88
N LEU A 153 3.13 13.96 -9.74
CA LEU A 153 3.39 13.41 -8.41
C LEU A 153 2.64 12.10 -8.15
N ILE A 154 1.36 12.03 -8.54
CA ILE A 154 0.56 10.80 -8.46
C ILE A 154 1.20 9.70 -9.31
N SER A 155 1.55 10.01 -10.56
CA SER A 155 2.18 9.06 -11.49
C SER A 155 3.52 8.55 -10.93
N SER A 156 4.39 9.43 -10.47
CA SER A 156 5.70 9.08 -9.88
C SER A 156 5.55 8.20 -8.64
N TYR A 157 4.61 8.53 -7.74
CA TYR A 157 4.33 7.72 -6.56
C TYR A 157 3.84 6.33 -6.95
N LEU A 158 2.92 6.23 -7.90
CA LEU A 158 2.33 4.95 -8.32
C LEU A 158 3.30 4.08 -9.10
N LYS A 159 4.15 4.65 -9.95
CA LYS A 159 5.27 3.92 -10.57
C LYS A 159 6.11 3.21 -9.50
N ARG A 160 6.45 3.92 -8.42
CA ARG A 160 7.22 3.34 -7.31
C ARG A 160 6.45 2.22 -6.58
N VAL A 161 5.17 2.43 -6.25
CA VAL A 161 4.37 1.40 -5.57
C VAL A 161 4.20 0.16 -6.44
N THR A 162 3.84 0.35 -7.71
CA THR A 162 3.63 -0.76 -8.65
C THR A 162 4.93 -1.50 -8.97
N ALA A 163 6.07 -0.81 -9.03
CA ALA A 163 7.39 -1.42 -9.14
C ALA A 163 7.74 -2.26 -7.89
N GLN A 164 7.50 -1.74 -6.68
CA GLN A 164 7.64 -2.52 -5.44
C GLN A 164 6.78 -3.78 -5.47
N MET A 165 5.51 -3.66 -5.89
CA MET A 165 4.62 -4.80 -6.02
C MET A 165 5.13 -5.83 -7.03
N ALA A 166 5.64 -5.38 -8.18
CA ALA A 166 6.23 -6.28 -9.17
C ALA A 166 7.45 -7.00 -8.60
N ALA A 167 8.35 -6.28 -7.93
CA ALA A 167 9.49 -6.84 -7.23
C ALA A 167 9.07 -7.90 -6.20
N ASP A 168 8.04 -7.63 -5.40
CA ASP A 168 7.48 -8.58 -4.42
C ASP A 168 6.84 -9.81 -5.07
N LEU A 169 6.15 -9.65 -6.21
CA LEU A 169 5.57 -10.76 -6.97
C LEU A 169 6.64 -11.69 -7.56
N ILE A 170 7.80 -11.15 -7.88
CA ILE A 170 8.96 -11.88 -8.43
C ILE A 170 9.83 -12.46 -7.29
N GLY A 171 9.71 -11.93 -6.07
CA GLY A 171 10.57 -12.29 -4.94
C GLY A 171 11.91 -11.53 -4.93
N ALA A 172 11.94 -10.36 -5.56
CA ALA A 172 13.10 -9.51 -5.79
C ALA A 172 12.99 -8.15 -5.08
N ALA A 173 12.45 -8.14 -3.85
CA ALA A 173 12.15 -6.91 -3.10
C ALA A 173 13.37 -5.98 -2.87
N GLU A 174 14.59 -6.50 -3.00
CA GLU A 174 15.85 -5.75 -2.87
C GLU A 174 16.13 -4.82 -4.07
N HIS A 175 15.47 -5.03 -5.22
CA HIS A 175 15.70 -4.29 -6.47
C HIS A 175 14.62 -3.24 -6.79
N SER A 176 13.80 -2.85 -5.81
CA SER A 176 12.70 -1.90 -6.01
C SER A 176 13.11 -0.44 -5.91
N ASP A 177 14.28 -0.14 -5.32
CA ASP A 177 14.80 1.22 -5.18
C ASP A 177 15.55 1.61 -6.46
N GLY A 178 15.27 2.81 -6.98
CA GLY A 178 15.49 3.21 -8.39
C GLY A 178 16.92 3.14 -8.97
N GLN A 179 17.91 2.62 -8.24
CA GLN A 179 19.26 2.35 -8.75
C GLN A 179 19.35 1.07 -9.60
N ASP A 180 18.43 0.10 -9.43
CA ASP A 180 18.44 -1.18 -10.14
C ASP A 180 17.30 -1.30 -11.19
N SER A 181 16.92 -0.19 -11.80
CA SER A 181 15.75 -0.11 -12.70
C SER A 181 15.79 -1.13 -13.85
N GLU A 182 16.93 -1.27 -14.53
CA GLU A 182 17.11 -2.20 -15.66
C GLU A 182 17.01 -3.67 -15.22
N ILE A 183 17.59 -4.00 -14.06
CA ILE A 183 17.53 -5.36 -13.49
C ILE A 183 16.08 -5.73 -13.20
N LEU A 184 15.30 -4.81 -12.63
CA LEU A 184 13.88 -5.05 -12.36
C LEU A 184 13.07 -5.26 -13.65
N ASP A 185 13.37 -4.55 -14.73
CA ASP A 185 12.68 -4.73 -16.02
C ASP A 185 12.98 -6.10 -16.65
N ASP A 186 14.22 -6.56 -16.58
CA ASP A 186 14.61 -7.91 -17.01
C ASP A 186 13.91 -8.98 -16.17
N LEU A 187 13.83 -8.79 -14.85
CA LEU A 187 13.13 -9.68 -13.93
C LEU A 187 11.62 -9.73 -14.21
N ILE A 188 10.99 -8.57 -14.47
CA ILE A 188 9.57 -8.49 -14.87
C ILE A 188 9.36 -9.27 -16.17
N SER A 189 10.23 -9.06 -17.16
CA SER A 189 10.14 -9.73 -18.47
C SER A 189 10.31 -11.25 -18.34
N ALA A 190 11.28 -11.71 -17.54
CA ALA A 190 11.47 -13.12 -17.25
C ALA A 190 10.24 -13.73 -16.57
N ARG A 191 9.66 -13.02 -15.58
CA ARG A 191 8.47 -13.48 -14.87
C ARG A 191 7.23 -13.55 -15.77
N ILE A 192 7.05 -12.58 -16.66
CA ILE A 192 5.96 -12.61 -17.65
C ILE A 192 6.10 -13.86 -18.53
N LYS A 193 7.31 -14.20 -18.96
CA LYS A 193 7.57 -15.42 -19.74
C LYS A 193 7.22 -16.69 -18.95
N GLU A 194 7.64 -16.79 -17.68
CA GLU A 194 7.26 -17.91 -16.81
C GLU A 194 5.74 -18.06 -16.66
N LEU A 195 5.01 -16.95 -16.51
CA LEU A 195 3.55 -16.97 -16.41
C LEU A 195 2.89 -17.43 -17.73
N LEU A 196 3.47 -17.11 -18.88
CA LEU A 196 3.01 -17.61 -20.18
C LEU A 196 3.22 -19.13 -20.32
N ASP A 197 4.35 -19.63 -19.83
CA ASP A 197 4.65 -21.07 -19.80
C ASP A 197 3.68 -21.81 -18.85
N LEU A 198 3.51 -21.29 -17.63
CA LEU A 198 2.55 -21.83 -16.65
C LEU A 198 1.11 -21.82 -17.17
N ARG A 199 0.71 -20.79 -17.93
CA ARG A 199 -0.61 -20.75 -18.57
C ARG A 199 -0.79 -21.89 -19.59
N SER A 200 0.28 -22.25 -20.29
CA SER A 200 0.29 -23.35 -21.26
C SER A 200 0.21 -24.70 -20.54
N GLU A 201 0.94 -24.87 -19.42
CA GLU A 201 0.82 -26.04 -18.54
C GLU A 201 -0.61 -26.23 -18.04
N TRP A 202 -1.25 -25.16 -17.53
CA TRP A 202 -2.65 -25.22 -17.11
C TRP A 202 -3.59 -25.63 -18.23
N THR A 203 -3.31 -25.23 -19.47
CA THR A 203 -4.11 -25.61 -20.63
C THR A 203 -4.00 -27.11 -20.92
N GLY A 204 -2.80 -27.69 -20.76
CA GLY A 204 -2.58 -29.14 -20.80
C GLY A 204 -3.37 -29.87 -19.70
N VAL A 205 -3.26 -29.41 -18.46
CA VAL A 205 -4.00 -30.01 -17.32
C VAL A 205 -5.52 -29.97 -17.54
N ILE A 206 -6.06 -28.85 -18.06
CA ILE A 206 -7.50 -28.74 -18.38
C ILE A 206 -7.90 -29.75 -19.46
N HIS A 207 -7.08 -29.90 -20.50
CA HIS A 207 -7.33 -30.84 -21.58
C HIS A 207 -7.35 -32.29 -21.05
N ASP A 208 -6.39 -32.66 -20.22
CA ASP A 208 -6.27 -34.01 -19.67
C ASP A 208 -7.43 -34.33 -18.72
N LEU A 209 -7.81 -33.37 -17.86
CA LEU A 209 -8.97 -33.53 -16.99
C LEU A 209 -10.26 -33.73 -17.75
N ARG A 210 -10.49 -32.95 -18.81
CA ARG A 210 -11.68 -33.10 -19.66
C ARG A 210 -11.68 -34.44 -20.40
N SER A 211 -10.52 -34.86 -20.92
CA SER A 211 -10.36 -36.12 -21.65
C SER A 211 -10.58 -37.33 -20.75
N ASN A 212 -10.18 -37.23 -19.48
CA ASN A 212 -10.36 -38.27 -18.47
C ASN A 212 -11.75 -38.22 -17.77
N GLY A 213 -12.67 -37.37 -18.23
CA GLY A 213 -14.01 -37.26 -17.67
C GLY A 213 -14.06 -36.74 -16.24
N ALA A 214 -13.09 -35.90 -15.84
CA ALA A 214 -13.06 -35.30 -14.51
C ALA A 214 -14.30 -34.44 -14.25
N GLU A 215 -14.65 -34.32 -12.97
CA GLU A 215 -15.78 -33.51 -12.53
C GLU A 215 -15.63 -32.04 -12.98
N SER A 216 -16.73 -31.44 -13.45
CA SER A 216 -16.75 -30.07 -13.99
C SER A 216 -16.24 -29.03 -13.00
N ARG A 217 -16.45 -29.24 -11.70
CA ARG A 217 -15.97 -28.36 -10.63
C ARG A 217 -14.44 -28.32 -10.56
N ILE A 218 -13.78 -29.47 -10.73
CA ILE A 218 -12.31 -29.56 -10.74
C ILE A 218 -11.76 -28.85 -11.98
N VAL A 219 -12.38 -29.06 -13.14
CA VAL A 219 -12.01 -28.36 -14.38
C VAL A 219 -12.15 -26.84 -14.21
N SER A 220 -13.25 -26.38 -13.61
CA SER A 220 -13.48 -24.95 -13.34
C SER A 220 -12.45 -24.36 -12.37
N LEU A 221 -12.05 -25.11 -11.34
CA LEU A 221 -10.99 -24.69 -10.42
C LEU A 221 -9.66 -24.46 -11.18
N VAL A 222 -9.28 -25.38 -12.05
CA VAL A 222 -8.05 -25.25 -12.85
C VAL A 222 -8.15 -24.11 -13.86
N GLU A 223 -9.31 -23.90 -14.49
CA GLU A 223 -9.56 -22.76 -15.38
C GLU A 223 -9.39 -21.41 -14.67
N ARG A 224 -9.82 -21.31 -13.42
CA ARG A 224 -9.62 -20.09 -12.63
C ARG A 224 -8.16 -19.87 -12.27
N ASN A 225 -7.40 -20.93 -11.99
CA ASN A 225 -5.96 -20.81 -11.80
C ASN A 225 -5.28 -20.31 -13.08
N ARG A 226 -5.67 -20.81 -14.26
CA ARG A 226 -5.20 -20.29 -15.55
C ARG A 226 -5.53 -18.81 -15.73
N LEU A 227 -6.75 -18.40 -15.36
CA LEU A 227 -7.18 -17.02 -15.45
C LEU A 227 -6.38 -16.12 -14.50
N LEU A 228 -6.11 -16.57 -13.27
CA LEU A 228 -5.27 -15.86 -12.32
C LEU A 228 -3.87 -15.62 -12.89
N THR A 229 -3.20 -16.66 -13.40
CA THR A 229 -1.89 -16.55 -14.04
C THR A 229 -1.89 -15.54 -15.19
N ARG A 230 -2.97 -15.49 -15.99
CA ARG A 230 -3.13 -14.49 -17.05
C ARG A 230 -3.25 -13.08 -16.48
N LEU A 231 -4.04 -12.87 -15.44
CA LEU A 231 -4.25 -11.56 -14.84
C LEU A 231 -2.96 -11.03 -14.18
N GLU A 232 -2.20 -11.90 -13.50
CA GLU A 232 -0.88 -11.56 -12.98
C GLU A 232 0.09 -11.11 -14.09
N GLY A 233 0.09 -11.81 -15.23
CA GLY A 233 0.90 -11.41 -16.39
C GLY A 233 0.47 -10.07 -17.00
N VAL A 234 -0.84 -9.82 -17.10
CA VAL A 234 -1.37 -8.52 -17.54
C VAL A 234 -0.96 -7.41 -16.58
N PHE A 235 -1.03 -7.65 -15.27
CA PHE A 235 -0.60 -6.68 -14.27
C PHE A 235 0.88 -6.32 -14.43
N LEU A 236 1.77 -7.31 -14.53
CA LEU A 236 3.20 -7.07 -14.71
C LEU A 236 3.51 -6.31 -16.01
N PHE A 237 2.79 -6.62 -17.09
CA PHE A 237 2.89 -5.87 -18.34
C PHE A 237 2.47 -4.40 -18.17
N GLN A 238 1.40 -4.13 -17.41
CA GLN A 238 0.97 -2.78 -17.08
C GLN A 238 2.02 -2.04 -16.23
N VAL A 239 2.67 -2.72 -15.28
CA VAL A 239 3.77 -2.11 -14.50
C VAL A 239 4.92 -1.69 -15.41
N SER A 240 5.38 -2.58 -16.29
CA SER A 240 6.44 -2.25 -17.27
C SER A 240 6.04 -1.07 -18.16
N THR A 241 4.82 -1.09 -18.70
CA THR A 241 4.29 0.02 -19.53
C THR A 241 4.24 1.34 -18.76
N LEU A 242 3.80 1.31 -17.50
CA LEU A 242 3.68 2.49 -16.64
C LEU A 242 5.06 3.09 -16.35
N ARG A 243 6.08 2.25 -16.14
CA ARG A 243 7.45 2.71 -15.88
C ARG A 243 8.04 3.43 -17.09
N GLU A 244 7.82 2.92 -18.30
CA GLU A 244 8.30 3.51 -19.56
C GLU A 244 7.55 4.80 -19.96
N SER A 245 6.30 4.96 -19.52
CA SER A 245 5.49 6.12 -19.89
C SER A 245 6.05 7.44 -19.33
N GLN A 246 6.34 8.41 -20.18
CA GLN A 246 6.70 9.78 -19.73
C GLN A 246 5.48 10.71 -19.57
N ASP A 247 4.31 10.28 -20.07
CA ASP A 247 3.09 11.08 -20.07
C ASP A 247 2.24 10.76 -18.84
N ALA A 248 1.97 11.78 -18.02
CA ALA A 248 1.17 11.66 -16.81
C ALA A 248 -0.29 11.27 -17.10
N GLN A 249 -0.88 11.72 -18.21
CA GLN A 249 -2.26 11.39 -18.59
C GLN A 249 -2.38 9.94 -19.06
N ILE A 250 -1.41 9.45 -19.85
CA ILE A 250 -1.32 8.03 -20.22
C ILE A 250 -1.16 7.18 -18.95
N SER A 251 -0.32 7.63 -18.02
CA SER A 251 -0.12 6.97 -16.73
C SER A 251 -1.43 6.85 -15.98
N LEU A 252 -2.20 7.94 -15.83
CA LEU A 252 -3.51 7.94 -15.16
C LEU A 252 -4.52 7.00 -15.84
N GLY A 253 -4.54 6.95 -17.18
CA GLY A 253 -5.37 6.01 -17.93
C GLY A 253 -5.01 4.56 -17.61
N LEU A 254 -3.72 4.21 -17.61
CA LEU A 254 -3.23 2.88 -17.23
C LEU A 254 -3.62 2.49 -15.80
N LEU A 255 -3.67 3.45 -14.87
CA LEU A 255 -4.08 3.17 -13.48
C LEU A 255 -5.49 2.61 -13.39
N ARG A 256 -6.45 3.18 -14.11
CA ARG A 256 -7.84 2.68 -14.12
C ARG A 256 -7.90 1.22 -14.56
N PHE A 257 -7.14 0.87 -15.60
CA PHE A 257 -7.03 -0.51 -16.03
C PHE A 257 -6.33 -1.40 -15.00
N MET A 258 -5.37 -0.89 -14.24
CA MET A 258 -4.73 -1.63 -13.14
C MET A 258 -5.69 -1.87 -11.98
N ILE A 259 -6.61 -0.95 -11.68
CA ILE A 259 -7.70 -1.14 -10.70
C ILE A 259 -8.54 -2.35 -11.10
N ASP A 260 -9.05 -2.35 -12.34
CA ASP A 260 -9.89 -3.42 -12.85
C ASP A 260 -9.19 -4.79 -12.80
N VAL A 261 -7.91 -4.84 -13.15
CA VAL A 261 -7.12 -6.07 -13.08
C VAL A 261 -6.93 -6.50 -11.63
N ALA A 262 -6.58 -5.58 -10.74
CA ALA A 262 -6.39 -5.87 -9.32
C ALA A 262 -7.68 -6.39 -8.65
N GLU A 263 -8.83 -5.77 -8.93
CA GLU A 263 -10.12 -6.26 -8.44
C GLU A 263 -10.44 -7.66 -8.93
N ARG A 264 -10.21 -7.93 -10.22
CA ARG A 264 -10.43 -9.27 -10.80
C ARG A 264 -9.50 -10.31 -10.18
N VAL A 265 -8.25 -9.97 -9.92
CA VAL A 265 -7.31 -10.86 -9.22
C VAL A 265 -7.85 -11.21 -7.83
N VAL A 266 -8.27 -10.21 -7.05
CA VAL A 266 -8.82 -10.44 -5.70
C VAL A 266 -10.01 -11.40 -5.75
N ARG A 267 -11.00 -11.14 -6.63
CA ARG A 267 -12.19 -11.99 -6.77
C ARG A 267 -11.83 -13.42 -7.18
N ILE A 268 -10.95 -13.59 -8.17
CA ILE A 268 -10.55 -14.91 -8.65
C ILE A 268 -9.81 -15.70 -7.58
N VAL A 269 -8.95 -15.07 -6.77
CA VAL A 269 -8.26 -15.81 -5.69
C VAL A 269 -9.25 -16.22 -4.59
N GLU A 270 -10.22 -15.37 -4.25
CA GLU A 270 -11.27 -15.72 -3.30
C GLU A 270 -12.10 -16.91 -3.80
N ASP A 271 -12.51 -16.89 -5.07
CA ASP A 271 -13.24 -17.99 -5.71
C ASP A 271 -12.42 -19.29 -5.74
N ILE A 272 -11.12 -19.21 -6.04
CA ILE A 272 -10.22 -20.37 -6.02
C ILE A 272 -10.12 -20.93 -4.59
N ARG A 273 -9.97 -20.06 -3.59
CA ARG A 273 -9.85 -20.47 -2.18
C ARG A 273 -11.12 -21.17 -1.70
N GLU A 274 -12.28 -20.60 -1.98
CA GLU A 274 -13.58 -21.18 -1.62
C GLU A 274 -13.77 -22.54 -2.29
N MET A 275 -13.59 -22.65 -3.61
CA MET A 275 -13.75 -23.93 -4.28
C MET A 275 -12.71 -24.98 -3.89
N THR A 276 -11.47 -24.57 -3.58
CA THR A 276 -10.46 -25.51 -3.10
C THR A 276 -10.87 -26.09 -1.76
N ARG A 277 -11.35 -25.25 -0.82
CA ARG A 277 -11.85 -25.70 0.49
C ARG A 277 -13.04 -26.65 0.31
N ASP A 278 -14.03 -26.25 -0.48
CA ASP A 278 -15.23 -27.06 -0.68
C ASP A 278 -14.90 -28.43 -1.29
N LEU A 279 -13.99 -28.51 -2.27
CA LEU A 279 -13.56 -29.77 -2.89
C LEU A 279 -12.69 -30.63 -1.97
N GLN A 280 -11.96 -30.02 -1.03
CA GLN A 280 -11.22 -30.74 0.01
C GLN A 280 -12.18 -31.36 1.03
N GLU A 281 -13.19 -30.60 1.47
CA GLU A 281 -14.19 -31.07 2.43
C GLU A 281 -15.05 -32.21 1.86
N THR A 282 -15.36 -32.18 0.57
CA THR A 282 -16.10 -33.26 -0.11
C THR A 282 -15.23 -34.45 -0.53
N GLY A 283 -13.90 -34.39 -0.34
CA GLY A 283 -12.97 -35.44 -0.76
C GLY A 283 -12.88 -35.64 -2.27
N GLN A 284 -13.32 -34.66 -3.06
CA GLN A 284 -13.36 -34.72 -4.52
C GLN A 284 -12.08 -34.18 -5.17
N LEU A 285 -11.18 -33.57 -4.41
CA LEU A 285 -9.94 -33.00 -4.93
C LEU A 285 -8.87 -34.09 -5.16
N PRO A 286 -8.43 -34.36 -6.41
CA PRO A 286 -7.37 -35.32 -6.67
C PRO A 286 -6.05 -34.88 -6.02
N ASN A 287 -5.30 -35.82 -5.46
CA ASN A 287 -4.05 -35.52 -4.73
C ASN A 287 -3.03 -34.74 -5.58
N GLU A 288 -2.92 -35.05 -6.87
CA GLU A 288 -2.01 -34.37 -7.80
C GLU A 288 -2.38 -32.89 -8.01
N ILE A 289 -3.68 -32.58 -8.08
CA ILE A 289 -4.16 -31.20 -8.15
C ILE A 289 -4.02 -30.51 -6.79
N GLY A 290 -4.29 -31.24 -5.70
CA GLY A 290 -4.12 -30.75 -4.34
C GLY A 290 -2.69 -30.27 -4.06
N THR A 291 -1.67 -31.05 -4.41
CA THR A 291 -0.26 -30.69 -4.24
C THR A 291 0.13 -29.49 -5.09
N LEU A 292 -0.31 -29.46 -6.35
CA LEU A 292 -0.10 -28.34 -7.26
C LEU A 292 -0.71 -27.04 -6.70
N LEU A 293 -1.97 -27.09 -6.25
CA LEU A 293 -2.64 -25.93 -5.66
C LEU A 293 -2.00 -25.48 -4.35
N GLN A 294 -1.54 -26.41 -3.51
CA GLN A 294 -0.91 -26.08 -2.24
C GLN A 294 0.42 -25.34 -2.46
N LYS A 295 1.22 -25.77 -3.44
CA LYS A 295 2.45 -25.06 -3.87
C LYS A 295 2.17 -23.60 -4.23
N HIS A 296 1.06 -23.34 -4.92
CA HIS A 296 0.67 -21.98 -5.32
C HIS A 296 -0.12 -21.22 -4.24
N SER A 297 -0.66 -21.87 -3.21
CA SER A 297 -1.56 -21.25 -2.20
C SER A 297 -0.85 -20.23 -1.30
N VAL A 298 0.38 -20.55 -0.87
CA VAL A 298 1.17 -19.68 0.04
C VAL A 298 1.52 -18.36 -0.66
N SER A 299 2.02 -18.43 -1.89
CA SER A 299 2.32 -17.24 -2.70
C SER A 299 1.06 -16.40 -2.96
N ARG A 300 -0.07 -17.05 -3.29
CA ARG A 300 -1.35 -16.36 -3.54
C ARG A 300 -1.88 -15.57 -2.35
N SER A 301 -1.75 -16.08 -1.13
CA SER A 301 -2.27 -15.40 0.06
C SER A 301 -1.55 -14.06 0.32
N LYS A 302 -0.22 -14.01 0.10
CA LYS A 302 0.55 -12.76 0.17
C LYS A 302 0.11 -11.80 -0.95
N ASN A 303 -0.03 -12.30 -2.18
CA ASN A 303 -0.38 -11.50 -3.35
C ASN A 303 -1.77 -10.86 -3.24
N VAL A 304 -2.78 -11.55 -2.69
CA VAL A 304 -4.14 -11.01 -2.52
C VAL A 304 -4.16 -9.79 -1.62
N GLN A 305 -3.43 -9.82 -0.50
CA GLN A 305 -3.42 -8.68 0.41
C GLN A 305 -2.84 -7.44 -0.27
N TRP A 306 -1.82 -7.63 -1.11
CA TRP A 306 -1.26 -6.58 -1.95
C TRP A 306 -2.25 -6.02 -2.96
N PHE A 307 -2.94 -6.88 -3.73
CA PHE A 307 -3.95 -6.41 -4.67
C PHE A 307 -5.11 -5.68 -3.97
N LYS A 308 -5.54 -6.13 -2.78
CA LYS A 308 -6.53 -5.41 -1.96
C LYS A 308 -6.05 -4.03 -1.53
N ASN A 309 -4.78 -3.93 -1.13
CA ASN A 309 -4.17 -2.65 -0.77
C ASN A 309 -4.06 -1.72 -1.98
N LEU A 310 -3.69 -2.24 -3.15
CA LEU A 310 -3.62 -1.48 -4.39
C LEU A 310 -4.99 -0.98 -4.83
N VAL A 311 -6.03 -1.82 -4.80
CA VAL A 311 -7.41 -1.39 -5.12
C VAL A 311 -7.85 -0.25 -4.19
N ARG A 312 -7.61 -0.39 -2.88
CA ARG A 312 -7.93 0.67 -1.92
C ARG A 312 -7.19 1.97 -2.25
N MET A 313 -5.89 1.86 -2.53
CA MET A 313 -5.02 2.97 -2.88
C MET A 313 -5.50 3.70 -4.14
N LEU A 314 -5.71 2.95 -5.21
CA LEU A 314 -6.08 3.50 -6.50
C LEU A 314 -7.51 4.05 -6.51
N ASN A 315 -8.46 3.43 -5.80
CA ASN A 315 -9.83 3.96 -5.66
C ASN A 315 -9.86 5.31 -4.92
N GLN A 316 -8.98 5.52 -3.94
CA GLN A 316 -8.84 6.83 -3.27
C GLN A 316 -8.31 7.91 -4.24
N ILE A 317 -7.45 7.53 -5.17
CA ILE A 317 -6.90 8.43 -6.19
C ILE A 317 -7.96 8.71 -7.27
N GLU A 318 -8.71 7.69 -7.71
CA GLU A 318 -9.76 7.81 -8.74
C GLU A 318 -10.95 8.65 -8.26
N THR A 319 -11.44 8.45 -7.03
CA THR A 319 -12.54 9.26 -6.49
C THR A 319 -12.20 10.75 -6.43
N ARG A 320 -10.95 11.07 -6.09
CA ARG A 320 -10.46 12.45 -6.02
C ARG A 320 -10.17 13.08 -7.38
N THR A 321 -9.74 12.29 -8.36
CA THR A 321 -9.56 12.79 -9.74
C THR A 321 -10.88 12.91 -10.51
N SER A 322 -11.85 12.04 -10.24
CA SER A 322 -13.15 12.04 -10.94
C SER A 322 -14.11 13.14 -10.46
N GLN A 323 -13.97 13.63 -9.22
CA GLN A 323 -14.71 14.78 -8.70
C GLN A 323 -14.41 16.10 -9.45
N LYS A 324 -13.36 16.16 -10.28
CA LYS A 324 -13.01 17.32 -11.10
C LYS A 324 -13.42 17.23 -12.58
N SER A 325 -13.84 16.05 -13.06
CA SER A 325 -14.28 15.86 -14.46
C SER A 325 -15.77 16.16 -14.71
N LEU A 326 -16.45 16.77 -13.74
CA LEU A 326 -17.85 17.23 -13.76
C LEU A 326 -17.90 18.70 -13.32
#